data_AF-A0A9X4E820-F1
#
_entry.id   AF-A0A9X4E820-F1
#
_cell.length_a   1.000
_cell.length_b   1.000
_cell.length_c   1.000
_cell.angle_alpha   90.00
_cell.angle_beta   90.00
_cell.angle_gamma   90.00
#
_symmetry.space_group_name_H-M   'P 1'
#
loop_
_entity.id
_entity.type
_entity.pdbx_description
1 polymer ?
#
loop_
_entity_poly.entity_id
_entity_poly.type
_entity_poly.pdbx_seq_one_letter_code
_entity_poly.pdbx_strand_id
1 'polypeptide(L)'
;MNKLIWLSAAVFVMSACSMGGFKPAPDAEAGWRLTNFNELYPGLASATLSQYSKEEKRKQLDAFFKKRYDDFRGCNYDPIGGGSKIADACLRRKGWYQTGYDLYPENKQYEWPRTEN
;
A
#
# COMPACT_ATOMS: atom_id res chain seq x y z
N MET A 1 -0.62 30.17 -54.61
CA MET A 1 -1.20 30.66 -53.35
C MET A 1 -2.56 29.97 -53.21
N ASN A 2 -2.78 28.89 -52.46
CA ASN A 2 -2.93 28.83 -50.99
C ASN A 2 -2.83 27.37 -50.45
N LYS A 3 -1.96 26.53 -51.02
CA LYS A 3 -1.79 25.13 -50.57
C LYS A 3 -1.04 24.98 -49.23
N LEU A 4 -0.71 26.08 -48.56
CA LEU A 4 0.10 26.09 -47.33
C LEU A 4 -0.73 26.12 -46.03
N ILE A 5 -2.06 26.11 -46.09
CA ILE A 5 -2.91 26.27 -44.88
C ILE A 5 -3.32 24.91 -44.27
N TRP A 6 -3.11 23.78 -44.97
CA TRP A 6 -3.53 22.46 -44.48
C TRP A 6 -2.45 21.68 -43.69
N LEU A 7 -1.23 22.24 -43.55
CA LEU A 7 -0.12 21.55 -42.88
C LEU A 7 0.12 22.01 -41.42
N SER A 8 -0.56 23.05 -40.94
CA SER A 8 -0.34 23.60 -39.60
C SER A 8 -1.19 22.98 -38.49
N ALA A 9 -2.23 22.21 -38.82
CA ALA A 9 -3.10 21.58 -37.81
C ALA A 9 -2.58 20.22 -37.30
N ALA A 10 -1.64 19.57 -37.99
CA ALA A 10 -1.17 18.23 -37.66
C ALA A 10 0.02 18.21 -36.67
N VAL A 11 0.68 19.34 -36.42
CA VAL A 11 1.89 19.40 -35.58
C VAL A 11 1.58 19.52 -34.09
N PHE A 12 0.38 19.98 -33.70
CA PHE A 12 0.01 20.17 -32.29
C PHE A 12 -0.48 18.91 -31.57
N VAL A 13 -0.67 17.78 -32.27
CA VAL A 13 -1.25 16.57 -31.67
C VAL A 13 -0.18 15.62 -31.11
N MET A 14 1.11 15.82 -31.40
CA MET A 14 2.16 14.85 -31.05
C MET A 14 2.96 15.15 -29.77
N SER A 15 2.64 16.19 -29.00
CA SER A 15 3.36 16.48 -27.74
C SER A 15 2.62 16.08 -26.45
N ALA A 16 1.48 15.38 -26.54
CA ALA A 16 0.71 15.02 -25.34
C ALA A 16 1.19 13.72 -24.63
N CYS A 17 2.10 12.95 -25.21
CA CYS A 17 2.62 11.72 -24.59
C CYS A 17 4.06 11.90 -24.08
N SER A 18 4.31 12.89 -23.22
CA SER A 18 5.53 12.91 -22.41
C SER A 18 5.30 13.51 -21.03
N MET A 19 4.11 13.33 -20.47
CA MET A 19 3.97 13.47 -19.02
C MET A 19 4.27 12.10 -18.44
N GLY A 20 5.45 11.95 -17.85
CA GLY A 20 5.74 10.89 -16.88
C GLY A 20 4.73 11.01 -15.76
N GLY A 21 3.54 10.44 -16.01
CA GLY A 21 2.28 10.75 -15.34
C GLY A 21 2.49 10.84 -13.85
N PHE A 22 1.87 11.86 -13.24
CA PHE A 22 1.86 12.09 -11.80
C PHE A 22 1.86 10.74 -11.10
N LYS A 23 3.03 10.33 -10.61
CA LYS A 23 3.12 9.21 -9.69
C LYS A 23 2.56 9.82 -8.42
N PRO A 24 1.33 9.47 -7.99
CA PRO A 24 0.93 9.85 -6.65
C PRO A 24 2.07 9.42 -5.72
N ALA A 25 2.39 10.27 -4.74
CA ALA A 25 3.32 9.87 -3.71
C ALA A 25 2.91 8.45 -3.26
N PRO A 26 3.87 7.51 -3.13
CA PRO A 26 3.51 6.15 -2.75
C PRO A 26 2.62 6.25 -1.51
N ASP A 27 1.44 5.63 -1.59
CA ASP A 27 0.42 5.73 -0.54
C ASP A 27 1.10 5.50 0.81
N ALA A 28 0.86 6.35 1.81
CA ALA A 28 1.49 6.22 3.12
C ALA A 28 1.25 4.82 3.74
N GLU A 29 0.15 4.17 3.36
CA GLU A 29 -0.13 2.79 3.73
C GLU A 29 0.82 1.75 3.11
N ALA A 30 1.43 2.02 1.96
CA ALA A 30 2.25 1.07 1.19
C ALA A 30 3.53 0.66 1.94
N GLY A 31 3.98 1.46 2.91
CA GLY A 31 5.10 1.13 3.79
C GLY A 31 4.76 0.09 4.87
N TRP A 32 3.48 -0.14 5.16
CA TRP A 32 3.07 -1.03 6.24
C TRP A 32 3.01 -2.50 5.81
N ARG A 33 3.48 -3.37 6.70
CA ARG A 33 3.43 -4.84 6.58
C ARG A 33 2.86 -5.44 7.86
N LEU A 34 2.27 -6.61 7.75
CA LEU A 34 1.71 -7.33 8.90
C LEU A 34 2.72 -8.39 9.37
N THR A 35 3.10 -8.35 10.66
CA THR A 35 4.16 -9.21 11.23
C THR A 35 3.88 -10.70 10.99
N ASN A 36 2.65 -11.14 11.21
CA ASN A 36 2.22 -12.54 11.09
C ASN A 36 1.44 -12.82 9.79
N PHE A 37 1.78 -12.12 8.69
CA PHE A 37 1.09 -12.27 7.40
C PHE A 37 1.04 -13.73 6.91
N ASN A 38 2.18 -14.43 6.92
CA ASN A 38 2.26 -15.80 6.42
C ASN A 38 1.47 -16.81 7.29
N GLU A 39 1.34 -16.53 8.58
CA GLU A 39 0.58 -17.37 9.52
C GLU A 39 -0.94 -17.15 9.35
N LEU A 40 -1.37 -15.90 9.22
CA LEU A 40 -2.77 -15.55 9.04
C LEU A 40 -3.30 -15.85 7.64
N TYR A 41 -2.45 -15.73 6.62
CA TYR A 41 -2.82 -15.86 5.21
C TYR A 41 -1.84 -16.79 4.45
N PRO A 42 -1.71 -18.06 4.85
CA PRO A 42 -0.76 -18.98 4.26
C PRO A 42 -1.01 -19.26 2.77
N GLY A 43 -2.24 -19.14 2.30
CA GLY A 43 -2.59 -19.22 0.87
C GLY A 43 -2.11 -18.03 0.04
N LEU A 44 -1.64 -16.94 0.66
CA LEU A 44 -1.01 -15.81 -0.02
C LEU A 44 0.52 -15.81 0.09
N ALA A 45 1.07 -16.65 0.98
CA ALA A 45 2.51 -16.81 1.14
C ALA A 45 3.09 -17.64 0.00
N SER A 46 4.19 -17.15 -0.60
CA SER A 46 4.80 -17.75 -1.79
C SER A 46 5.15 -19.23 -1.63
N ALA A 47 5.63 -19.63 -0.45
CA ALA A 47 6.05 -21.00 -0.13
C ALA A 47 4.91 -22.03 -0.17
N THR A 48 3.68 -21.59 -0.03
CA THR A 48 2.49 -22.45 0.17
C THR A 48 1.43 -22.22 -0.89
N LEU A 49 1.67 -21.37 -1.89
CA LEU A 49 0.72 -21.07 -2.97
C LEU A 49 0.18 -22.33 -3.66
N SER A 50 0.99 -23.36 -3.90
CA SER A 50 0.52 -24.59 -4.57
C SER A 50 -0.42 -25.45 -3.72
N GLN A 51 -0.46 -25.24 -2.39
CA GLN A 51 -1.18 -26.08 -1.44
C GLN A 51 -2.65 -25.67 -1.27
N TYR A 52 -3.01 -24.46 -1.70
CA TYR A 52 -4.36 -23.90 -1.54
C TYR A 52 -5.08 -23.78 -2.89
N SER A 53 -6.36 -24.09 -2.88
CA SER A 53 -7.26 -23.88 -4.03
C SER A 53 -7.39 -22.39 -4.37
N LYS A 54 -7.83 -22.09 -5.59
CA LYS A 54 -8.09 -20.71 -6.03
C LYS A 54 -9.13 -20.01 -5.13
N GLU A 55 -10.13 -20.74 -4.65
CA GLU A 55 -11.18 -20.21 -3.77
C GLU A 55 -10.65 -19.86 -2.39
N GLU A 56 -9.83 -20.72 -1.78
CA GLU A 56 -9.20 -20.44 -0.48
C GLU A 56 -8.27 -19.24 -0.55
N LYS A 57 -7.47 -19.12 -1.62
CA LYS A 57 -6.64 -17.94 -1.86
C LYS A 57 -7.46 -16.67 -1.93
N ARG A 58 -8.59 -16.70 -2.65
CA ARG A 58 -9.49 -15.56 -2.77
C ARG A 58 -10.08 -15.16 -1.42
N LYS A 59 -10.54 -16.12 -0.62
CA LYS A 59 -11.05 -15.87 0.74
C LYS A 59 -9.99 -15.23 1.63
N GLN A 60 -8.75 -15.72 1.57
CA GLN A 60 -7.65 -15.15 2.36
C GLN A 60 -7.27 -13.74 1.88
N LEU A 61 -7.28 -13.50 0.56
CA LEU A 61 -7.05 -12.17 -0.01
C LEU A 61 -8.11 -11.16 0.45
N ASP A 62 -9.39 -11.55 0.36
CA ASP A 62 -10.51 -10.72 0.81
C ASP A 62 -10.40 -10.43 2.32
N ALA A 63 -10.05 -11.45 3.13
CA ALA A 63 -9.84 -11.29 4.57
C ALA A 63 -8.65 -10.37 4.91
N PHE A 64 -7.56 -10.45 4.15
CA PHE A 64 -6.40 -9.56 4.32
C PHE A 64 -6.77 -8.10 4.05
N PHE A 65 -7.41 -7.82 2.90
CA PHE A 65 -7.81 -6.45 2.57
C PHE A 65 -8.85 -5.90 3.56
N LYS A 66 -9.79 -6.75 4.01
CA LYS A 66 -10.74 -6.35 5.06
C LYS A 66 -10.03 -5.98 6.35
N LYS A 67 -9.09 -6.81 6.83
CA LYS A 67 -8.32 -6.52 8.06
C LYS A 67 -7.54 -5.20 7.92
N ARG A 68 -6.85 -5.01 6.79
CA ARG A 68 -6.11 -3.78 6.50
C ARG A 68 -7.03 -2.56 6.58
N TYR A 69 -8.15 -2.60 5.87
CA TYR A 69 -9.10 -1.50 5.88
C TYR A 69 -9.66 -1.20 7.27
N ASP A 70 -10.12 -2.24 7.99
CA ASP A 70 -10.69 -2.09 9.33
C ASP A 70 -9.67 -1.54 10.33
N ASP A 71 -8.42 -2.00 10.26
CA ASP A 71 -7.35 -1.54 11.16
C ASP A 71 -6.94 -0.08 10.88
N PHE A 72 -6.75 0.27 9.61
CA PHE A 72 -6.34 1.63 9.21
C PHE A 72 -7.43 2.64 9.56
N ARG A 73 -8.68 2.34 9.21
CA ARG A 73 -9.83 3.15 9.61
C ARG A 73 -9.96 3.20 11.13
N GLY A 74 -9.87 2.06 11.81
CA GLY A 74 -10.01 1.98 13.28
C GLY A 74 -8.93 2.75 14.03
N CYS A 75 -7.75 2.93 13.43
CA CYS A 75 -6.68 3.74 13.99
C CYS A 75 -6.68 5.20 13.52
N ASN A 76 -7.67 5.64 12.73
CA ASN A 76 -7.68 6.96 12.08
C ASN A 76 -6.40 7.25 11.29
N TYR A 77 -5.87 6.24 10.59
CA TYR A 77 -4.74 6.37 9.70
C TYR A 77 -5.22 6.70 8.30
N ASP A 78 -4.79 7.83 7.72
CA ASP A 78 -5.09 8.16 6.32
C ASP A 78 -4.15 7.33 5.42
N PRO A 79 -4.68 6.47 4.54
CA PRO A 79 -3.85 5.65 3.67
C PRO A 79 -3.01 6.46 2.68
N ILE A 80 -3.40 7.70 2.37
CA ILE A 80 -2.68 8.57 1.43
C ILE A 80 -1.77 9.52 2.22
N GLY A 81 -2.32 10.29 3.15
CA GLY A 81 -1.60 11.32 3.92
C GLY A 81 -0.80 10.79 5.12
N GLY A 82 -1.01 9.54 5.50
CA GLY A 82 -0.38 8.92 6.66
C GLY A 82 -1.17 9.13 7.95
N GLY A 83 -0.53 8.83 9.08
CA GLY A 83 -1.17 8.91 10.39
C GLY A 83 -0.47 9.88 11.31
N SER A 84 -1.16 10.26 12.39
CA SER A 84 -0.50 10.85 13.55
C SER A 84 0.35 9.83 14.28
N LYS A 85 1.17 10.29 15.23
CA LYS A 85 1.90 9.43 16.18
C LYS A 85 0.97 8.42 16.88
N ILE A 86 -0.26 8.82 17.18
CA ILE A 86 -1.24 7.95 17.85
C ILE A 86 -1.76 6.88 16.89
N ALA A 87 -2.06 7.26 15.65
CA ALA A 87 -2.52 6.33 14.61
C ALA A 87 -1.44 5.28 14.28
N ASP A 88 -0.20 5.72 14.15
CA ASP A 88 0.97 4.85 13.93
C ASP A 88 1.17 3.85 15.08
N ALA A 89 1.16 4.32 16.34
CA ALA A 89 1.24 3.44 17.51
C ALA A 89 0.10 2.41 17.57
N CYS A 90 -1.12 2.83 17.18
CA CYS A 90 -2.29 1.95 17.12
C CYS A 90 -2.11 0.82 16.10
N LEU A 91 -1.61 1.13 14.89
CA LEU A 91 -1.32 0.13 13.86
C LEU A 91 -0.26 -0.88 14.35
N ARG A 92 0.79 -0.41 15.02
CA ARG A 92 1.83 -1.29 15.56
C ARG A 92 1.33 -2.27 16.60
N ARG A 93 0.47 -1.82 17.51
CA ARG A 93 -0.21 -2.70 18.49
C ARG A 93 -1.08 -3.77 17.82
N LYS A 94 -1.61 -3.49 16.63
CA LYS A 94 -2.40 -4.43 15.80
C LYS A 94 -1.54 -5.37 14.94
N GLY A 95 -0.22 -5.32 15.10
CA GLY A 95 0.75 -6.19 14.42
C GLY A 95 1.26 -5.65 13.09
N TRP A 96 1.04 -4.37 12.78
CA TRP A 96 1.61 -3.74 11.59
C TRP A 96 2.99 -3.14 11.89
N TYR A 97 3.90 -3.14 10.93
CA TYR A 97 5.22 -2.51 11.04
C TYR A 97 5.58 -1.77 9.75
N GLN A 98 6.42 -0.75 9.87
CA GLN A 98 6.88 0.05 8.72
C GLN A 98 8.14 -0.55 8.09
N THR A 99 8.13 -0.69 6.76
CA THR A 99 9.25 -1.23 5.95
C THR A 99 10.04 -0.17 5.18
N GLY A 100 9.77 1.11 5.45
CA GLY A 100 10.43 2.23 4.81
C GLY A 100 10.73 3.37 5.79
N TYR A 101 10.49 4.59 5.32
CA TYR A 101 10.66 5.78 6.15
C TYR A 101 9.66 5.78 7.30
N ASP A 102 10.18 5.78 8.53
CA ASP A 102 9.40 5.75 9.76
C ASP A 102 9.33 7.17 10.34
N LEU A 103 8.14 7.77 10.26
CA LEU A 103 7.87 9.11 10.81
C LEU A 103 7.90 9.15 12.33
N TYR A 104 7.67 8.01 12.99
CA TYR A 104 7.56 7.89 14.44
C TYR A 104 8.37 6.68 14.94
N PRO A 105 9.70 6.69 14.78
CA PRO A 105 10.56 5.55 15.15
C PRO A 105 10.45 5.19 16.64
N GLU A 106 10.05 6.12 17.50
CA GLU A 106 9.78 5.86 18.92
C GLU A 106 8.60 4.91 19.16
N ASN A 107 7.71 4.74 18.18
CA ASN A 107 6.58 3.83 18.28
C ASN A 107 6.98 2.36 17.99
N LYS A 108 8.22 2.09 17.54
CA LYS A 108 8.72 0.71 17.34
C LYS A 108 8.58 -0.18 18.58
N GLN A 109 8.58 0.41 19.77
CA GLN A 109 8.29 -0.28 21.04
C GLN A 109 6.92 -0.99 21.08
N TYR A 110 6.00 -0.63 20.17
CA TYR A 110 4.68 -1.24 20.05
C TYR A 110 4.61 -2.36 18.99
N GLU A 111 5.68 -2.61 18.22
CA GLU A 111 5.72 -3.67 17.21
C GLU A 111 5.81 -5.07 17.82
N TRP A 112 5.42 -6.07 17.03
CA TRP A 112 5.48 -7.49 17.41
C TRP A 112 6.63 -8.23 16.68
N PRO A 113 7.21 -9.29 17.27
CA PRO A 113 6.95 -9.77 18.61
C PRO A 113 7.67 -8.88 19.63
N ARG A 114 6.96 -8.47 20.67
CA ARG A 114 7.53 -7.68 21.76
C ARG A 114 8.72 -8.46 22.31
N THR A 115 9.92 -7.87 22.28
CA THR A 115 11.00 -8.36 23.15
C THR A 115 10.51 -8.12 24.56
N GLU A 116 10.17 -9.21 25.26
CA GLU A 116 9.92 -9.17 26.70
C GLU A 116 11.21 -8.66 27.35
N ASN A 117 11.20 -7.40 27.78
CA ASN A 117 12.18 -6.85 28.71
C ASN A 117 11.62 -6.96 30.12
#